data_AF-A0A194V5Q2-F1
#
_entry.id   AF-A0A194V5Q2-F1
#
_cell.length_a   1.000
_cell.length_b   1.000
_cell.length_c   1.000
_cell.angle_alpha   90.00
_cell.angle_beta   90.00
_cell.angle_gamma   90.00
#
_symmetry.space_group_name_H-M   'P 1'
#
loop_
_entity.id
_entity.type
_entity.pdbx_description
1 polymer ?
#
loop_
_entity_poly.entity_id
_entity_poly.type
_entity_poly.pdbx_seq_one_letter_code
_entity_poly.pdbx_strand_id
1 'polypeptide(L)'
;MAATEDFSARRLGNLKRNQALLAELGLNAQPEATYRSRAAVTEGPGEPAVKRRRVAKTKITALPTRTSARIASAPVRPSYDQDGYTDAAVANIGVRQAKRHRKGRPAAPIKNEEDNDVKHKEPIANLDELQASWSSWTPVAPPPERDEAGVFHFVSHPDFKPNKSPSELLREGAFGGSYFRPLYSKRLGTTISDDYLELPASWTEGLNINQYLTSPTYDPDSNKFKVACGQSIEQWEENGWINHQYDVRGWFQWYCRFFMGRRCEDDERQVSRWKKCVGPTGRWRRMLLKKYATSGVREVWDDGAAEDAPEVSPVMHQTCHHWAFEVTQDVLDEYWRELR
;
A
#
# COMPACT_ATOMS: atom_id res chain seq x y z
N MET A 1 51.59 12.46 -24.97
CA MET A 1 50.45 11.77 -25.64
C MET A 1 50.75 10.27 -25.72
N ALA A 2 50.45 9.49 -24.67
CA ALA A 2 50.77 8.04 -24.64
C ALA A 2 49.92 7.25 -23.62
N ALA A 3 48.60 7.47 -23.57
CA ALA A 3 47.73 6.75 -22.62
C ALA A 3 46.40 6.25 -23.22
N THR A 4 46.09 6.57 -24.48
CA THR A 4 44.82 6.18 -25.14
C THR A 4 44.95 4.93 -26.01
N GLU A 5 46.16 4.56 -26.44
CA GLU A 5 46.39 3.39 -27.31
C GLU A 5 46.30 2.05 -26.56
N ASP A 6 46.63 2.03 -25.27
CA ASP A 6 46.60 0.79 -24.48
C ASP A 6 45.16 0.29 -24.22
N PHE A 7 44.20 1.21 -24.07
CA PHE A 7 42.80 0.86 -23.85
C PHE A 7 42.13 0.27 -25.10
N SER A 8 42.42 0.83 -26.29
CA SER A 8 41.84 0.36 -27.55
C SER A 8 42.38 -1.03 -27.92
N ALA A 9 43.68 -1.27 -27.71
CA ALA A 9 44.31 -2.57 -27.90
C ALA A 9 43.72 -3.64 -26.96
N ARG A 10 43.54 -3.29 -25.68
CA ARG A 10 42.97 -4.20 -24.67
C ARG A 10 41.51 -4.54 -24.94
N ARG A 11 40.73 -3.57 -25.43
CA ARG A 11 39.33 -3.77 -25.86
C ARG A 11 39.25 -4.70 -27.08
N LEU A 12 40.14 -4.52 -28.07
CA LEU A 12 40.19 -5.37 -29.25
C LEU A 12 40.57 -6.82 -28.90
N GLY A 13 41.52 -7.00 -27.97
CA GLY A 13 41.89 -8.32 -27.46
C GLY A 13 40.73 -9.04 -26.78
N ASN A 14 39.97 -8.31 -25.94
CA ASN A 14 38.78 -8.86 -25.28
C ASN A 14 37.68 -9.26 -26.28
N LEU A 15 37.45 -8.44 -27.32
CA LEU A 15 36.48 -8.75 -28.37
C LEU A 15 36.86 -10.02 -29.14
N LYS A 16 38.13 -10.16 -29.54
CA LYS A 16 38.62 -11.37 -30.22
C LYS A 16 38.49 -12.62 -29.36
N ARG A 17 38.82 -12.52 -28.07
CA ARG A 17 38.71 -13.63 -27.12
C ARG A 17 37.25 -14.08 -26.95
N ASN A 18 36.32 -13.14 -26.83
CA ASN A 18 34.89 -13.44 -26.73
C ASN A 18 34.34 -14.08 -28.02
N GLN A 19 34.78 -13.60 -29.19
CA GLN A 19 34.38 -14.15 -30.47
C GLN A 19 34.89 -15.59 -30.67
N ALA A 20 36.12 -15.88 -30.24
CA ALA A 20 36.66 -17.24 -30.25
C ALA A 20 35.88 -18.19 -29.33
N LEU A 21 35.52 -17.72 -28.13
CA LEU A 21 34.69 -18.47 -27.17
C LEU A 21 33.30 -18.79 -27.73
N LEU A 22 32.67 -17.84 -28.42
CA LEU A 22 31.36 -18.05 -29.07
C LEU A 22 31.45 -19.05 -30.23
N ALA A 23 32.57 -19.06 -30.95
CA ALA A 23 32.83 -20.03 -32.01
C ALA A 23 33.09 -21.45 -31.44
N GLU A 24 33.88 -21.55 -30.38
CA GLU A 24 34.16 -22.82 -29.68
C GLU A 24 32.90 -23.45 -29.08
N LEU A 25 31.99 -22.63 -28.56
CA LEU A 25 30.71 -23.07 -28.02
C LEU A 25 29.64 -23.35 -29.09
N GLY A 26 29.96 -23.18 -30.38
CA GLY A 26 29.05 -23.44 -31.49
C GLY A 26 27.83 -22.49 -31.56
N LEU A 27 27.90 -21.31 -30.93
CA LEU A 27 26.77 -20.37 -30.78
C LEU A 27 26.72 -19.28 -31.87
N ASN A 28 27.47 -19.43 -32.96
CA ASN A 28 27.38 -18.52 -34.11
C ASN A 28 26.22 -18.93 -35.04
N ALA A 29 24.98 -18.68 -34.60
CA ALA A 29 23.82 -18.70 -35.48
C ALA A 29 23.29 -17.27 -35.65
N GLN A 30 23.41 -16.72 -36.86
CA GLN A 30 22.66 -15.54 -37.27
C GLN A 30 21.17 -15.94 -37.40
N PRO A 31 20.20 -15.10 -37.00
CA PRO A 31 18.80 -15.40 -37.21
C PRO A 31 18.48 -15.27 -38.71
N GLU A 32 18.24 -16.40 -39.38
CA GLU A 32 17.54 -16.46 -40.67
C GLU A 32 16.17 -15.79 -40.51
N ALA A 33 15.92 -14.77 -41.33
CA ALA A 33 14.67 -14.04 -41.34
C ALA A 33 13.51 -14.97 -41.75
N THR A 34 12.60 -15.25 -40.82
CA THR A 34 11.37 -15.99 -41.13
C THR A 34 10.37 -15.06 -41.85
N TYR A 35 10.49 -14.97 -43.17
CA TYR A 35 9.39 -14.51 -44.02
C TYR A 35 8.28 -15.57 -44.01
N ARG A 36 7.14 -15.25 -43.36
CA ARG A 36 5.89 -16.00 -43.54
C ARG A 36 5.39 -15.79 -44.96
N SER A 37 5.62 -16.74 -45.85
CA SER A 37 4.88 -16.86 -47.10
C SER A 37 3.56 -17.61 -46.84
N ARG A 38 2.47 -16.98 -47.25
CA ARG A 38 1.10 -17.47 -47.17
C ARG A 38 0.89 -18.44 -48.35
N ALA A 39 0.82 -19.73 -48.08
CA ALA A 39 0.44 -20.74 -49.08
C ALA A 39 -0.82 -21.48 -48.59
N ALA A 40 -1.86 -21.40 -49.41
CA ALA A 40 -3.11 -22.12 -49.25
C ALA A 40 -2.93 -23.58 -49.69
N VAL A 41 -3.39 -24.53 -48.88
CA VAL A 41 -3.71 -25.90 -49.33
C VAL A 41 -4.93 -26.43 -48.56
N THR A 42 -5.76 -27.08 -49.35
CA THR A 42 -7.09 -27.69 -49.21
C THR A 42 -7.23 -28.85 -48.23
N GLU A 43 -8.49 -29.14 -47.91
CA GLU A 43 -9.01 -30.13 -46.96
C GLU A 43 -8.72 -31.61 -47.30
N GLY A 44 -8.61 -32.44 -46.25
CA GLY A 44 -8.70 -33.90 -46.27
C GLY A 44 -8.62 -34.48 -44.85
N PRO A 45 -9.46 -35.47 -44.46
CA PRO A 45 -9.64 -35.87 -43.06
C PRO A 45 -8.63 -36.95 -42.64
N GLY A 46 -7.98 -36.78 -41.49
CA GLY A 46 -7.04 -37.75 -40.91
C GLY A 46 -7.03 -37.70 -39.38
N GLU A 47 -7.05 -38.87 -38.77
CA GLU A 47 -7.38 -39.23 -37.38
C GLU A 47 -6.64 -38.48 -36.24
N PRO A 48 -7.24 -38.40 -35.03
CA PRO A 48 -6.66 -37.66 -33.92
C PRO A 48 -5.55 -38.44 -33.20
N ALA A 49 -4.36 -37.83 -33.08
CA ALA A 49 -3.26 -38.36 -32.28
C ALA A 49 -3.51 -38.19 -30.76
N VAL A 50 -3.42 -39.29 -30.02
CA VAL A 50 -3.66 -39.36 -28.57
C VAL A 50 -2.42 -38.97 -27.75
N LYS A 51 -2.57 -37.88 -26.98
CA LYS A 51 -2.00 -37.49 -25.66
C LYS A 51 -0.53 -37.77 -25.31
N ARG A 52 0.16 -36.70 -24.89
CA ARG A 52 1.05 -36.75 -23.70
C ARG A 52 0.65 -35.69 -22.66
N ARG A 53 0.62 -36.14 -21.41
CA ARG A 53 0.21 -35.44 -20.18
C ARG A 53 1.20 -34.31 -19.85
N ARG A 54 0.71 -33.08 -19.64
CA ARG A 54 1.51 -31.94 -19.18
C ARG A 54 2.00 -32.23 -17.75
N VAL A 55 3.32 -32.32 -17.56
CA VAL A 55 3.93 -32.35 -16.22
C VAL A 55 3.79 -30.96 -15.61
N ALA A 56 3.35 -30.90 -14.36
CA ALA A 56 3.23 -29.67 -13.58
C ALA A 56 4.58 -28.96 -13.48
N LYS A 57 4.67 -27.71 -13.95
CA LYS A 57 5.81 -26.83 -13.69
C LYS A 57 5.73 -26.37 -12.23
N THR A 58 6.56 -26.95 -11.38
CA THR A 58 6.91 -26.37 -10.08
C THR A 58 7.58 -25.01 -10.31
N LYS A 59 6.99 -23.94 -9.79
CA LYS A 59 7.60 -22.60 -9.76
C LYS A 59 8.76 -22.62 -8.76
N ILE A 60 9.95 -23.00 -9.22
CA ILE A 60 11.19 -22.68 -8.51
C ILE A 60 11.63 -21.31 -9.01
N THR A 61 11.40 -20.28 -8.20
CA THR A 61 11.98 -18.95 -8.40
C THR A 61 13.48 -19.04 -8.14
N ALA A 62 14.28 -19.11 -9.20
CA ALA A 62 15.72 -18.95 -9.10
C ALA A 62 16.04 -17.50 -8.68
N LEU A 63 16.70 -17.32 -7.54
CA LEU A 63 17.20 -16.03 -7.08
C LEU A 63 18.34 -15.55 -8.00
N PRO A 64 18.40 -14.25 -8.35
CA PRO A 64 19.41 -13.73 -9.26
C PRO A 64 20.82 -13.82 -8.66
N THR A 65 21.75 -14.45 -9.39
CA THR A 65 23.12 -14.77 -8.95
C THR A 65 24.11 -13.58 -8.99
N ARG A 66 23.63 -12.33 -8.81
CA ARG A 66 24.54 -11.17 -8.68
C ARG A 66 23.83 -9.95 -8.09
N THR A 67 24.03 -9.70 -6.80
CA THR A 67 23.70 -8.43 -6.14
C THR A 67 24.97 -7.58 -6.03
N SER A 68 24.89 -6.31 -6.45
CA SER A 68 26.01 -5.38 -6.34
C SER A 68 26.27 -4.99 -4.87
N ALA A 69 27.53 -4.71 -4.52
CA ALA A 69 27.96 -4.36 -3.16
C ALA A 69 27.21 -3.15 -2.56
N ARG A 70 26.65 -2.26 -3.41
CA ARG A 70 25.81 -1.13 -2.97
C ARG A 70 24.40 -1.52 -2.52
N ILE A 71 23.88 -2.66 -2.98
CA ILE A 71 22.54 -3.17 -2.61
C ILE A 71 22.63 -3.99 -1.31
N ALA A 72 23.79 -4.63 -1.05
CA ALA A 72 24.02 -5.43 0.15
C ALA A 72 24.25 -4.60 1.44
N SER A 73 24.65 -3.33 1.31
CA SER A 73 24.96 -2.44 2.44
C SER A 73 23.89 -1.40 2.75
N ALA A 74 22.78 -1.38 2.00
CA ALA A 74 21.66 -0.50 2.31
C ALA A 74 20.83 -1.09 3.47
N PRO A 75 20.47 -0.31 4.50
CA PRO A 75 19.47 -0.75 5.47
C PRO A 75 18.17 -1.08 4.72
N VAL A 76 17.52 -2.18 5.11
CA VAL A 76 16.29 -2.68 4.50
C VAL A 76 15.24 -1.57 4.52
N ARG A 77 15.00 -0.97 3.35
CA ARG A 77 13.82 -0.12 3.15
C ARG A 77 12.59 -1.01 3.29
N PRO A 78 11.51 -0.59 3.98
CA PRO A 78 10.28 -1.37 4.01
C PRO A 78 9.81 -1.62 2.57
N SER A 79 10.00 -2.85 2.09
CA SER A 79 9.45 -3.29 0.82
C SER A 79 8.00 -3.64 1.07
N TYR A 80 7.11 -2.91 0.43
CA TYR A 80 5.68 -3.20 0.47
C TYR A 80 5.35 -4.16 -0.66
N ASP A 81 5.99 -5.32 -0.62
CA ASP A 81 5.72 -6.45 -1.51
C ASP A 81 4.89 -7.47 -0.72
N GLN A 82 3.58 -7.40 -0.95
CA GLN A 82 2.68 -8.55 -1.07
C GLN A 82 2.97 -9.74 -0.13
N ASP A 83 2.62 -9.58 1.15
CA ASP A 83 2.41 -10.74 2.01
C ASP A 83 1.07 -11.37 1.67
N GLY A 84 1.14 -12.66 1.34
CA GLY A 84 0.03 -13.50 0.96
C GLY A 84 -1.02 -13.56 2.07
N TYR A 85 -2.26 -13.43 1.64
CA TYR A 85 -3.43 -13.76 2.43
C TYR A 85 -3.38 -15.26 2.75
N THR A 86 -2.94 -15.62 3.96
CA THR A 86 -3.15 -16.95 4.50
C THR A 86 -4.42 -16.92 5.33
N ASP A 87 -5.45 -17.59 4.84
CA ASP A 87 -6.57 -18.04 5.65
C ASP A 87 -6.02 -18.76 6.89
N ALA A 88 -6.27 -18.20 8.07
CA ALA A 88 -6.03 -18.88 9.33
C ALA A 88 -7.37 -19.06 10.04
N ALA A 89 -7.99 -20.19 9.70
CA ALA A 89 -9.06 -20.79 10.49
C ALA A 89 -8.57 -21.09 11.92
N VAL A 90 -9.40 -20.67 12.88
CA VAL A 90 -9.84 -21.39 14.08
C VAL A 90 -8.86 -22.37 14.74
N ALA A 91 -8.45 -21.96 15.94
CA ALA A 91 -8.11 -22.74 17.14
C ALA A 91 -7.93 -24.27 17.02
N ASN A 92 -6.79 -24.77 17.51
CA ASN A 92 -6.80 -25.81 18.54
C ASN A 92 -5.48 -25.94 19.31
N ILE A 93 -5.66 -26.19 20.60
CA ILE A 93 -4.65 -26.38 21.65
C ILE A 93 -3.87 -27.67 21.43
N GLY A 94 -2.56 -27.64 21.64
CA GLY A 94 -1.71 -28.84 21.63
C GLY A 94 -0.34 -28.61 22.24
N VAL A 95 -0.24 -28.86 23.55
CA VAL A 95 1.01 -28.95 24.31
C VAL A 95 1.94 -30.02 23.70
N ARG A 96 3.24 -29.73 23.53
CA ARG A 96 4.33 -30.74 23.64
C ARG A 96 5.73 -30.13 23.84
N GLN A 97 6.50 -30.89 24.62
CA GLN A 97 7.70 -30.56 25.40
C GLN A 97 9.02 -30.31 24.66
N ALA A 98 9.91 -29.67 25.42
CA ALA A 98 11.35 -29.44 25.28
C ALA A 98 12.25 -30.57 24.76
N LYS A 99 13.33 -30.20 24.05
CA LYS A 99 14.66 -30.87 24.11
C LYS A 99 15.85 -29.90 23.89
N ARG A 100 16.61 -29.71 24.97
CA ARG A 100 18.09 -29.73 25.18
C ARG A 100 19.08 -29.00 24.24
N HIS A 101 19.73 -28.02 24.87
CA HIS A 101 21.17 -27.64 24.89
C HIS A 101 22.19 -28.43 24.04
N ARG A 102 23.03 -27.68 23.29
CA ARG A 102 24.45 -27.98 23.03
C ARG A 102 25.33 -26.80 23.44
N LYS A 103 26.41 -27.10 24.16
CA LYS A 103 27.40 -26.20 24.77
C LYS A 103 28.39 -25.60 23.74
N GLY A 104 28.70 -24.32 23.93
CA GLY A 104 30.06 -23.79 24.13
C GLY A 104 30.98 -23.54 22.93
N ARG A 105 31.24 -22.25 22.64
CA ARG A 105 32.51 -21.76 22.07
C ARG A 105 32.75 -20.31 22.59
N PRO A 106 34.00 -19.92 22.96
CA PRO A 106 34.23 -18.80 23.87
C PRO A 106 34.08 -17.42 23.22
N ALA A 107 33.76 -16.45 24.08
CA ALA A 107 33.50 -15.05 23.79
C ALA A 107 34.73 -14.31 23.23
N ALA A 108 34.49 -13.49 22.20
CA ALA A 108 35.39 -12.45 21.74
C ALA A 108 35.03 -11.11 22.42
N PRO A 109 36.01 -10.21 22.66
CA PRO A 109 35.84 -9.07 23.55
C PRO A 109 34.88 -8.04 22.97
N ILE A 110 33.98 -7.56 23.84
CA ILE A 110 33.04 -6.47 23.64
C ILE A 110 33.83 -5.21 23.28
N LYS A 111 33.68 -4.75 22.04
CA LYS A 111 33.93 -3.34 21.72
C LYS A 111 32.64 -2.59 22.07
N ASN A 112 32.76 -1.62 22.96
CA ASN A 112 31.73 -0.63 23.21
C ASN A 112 31.57 0.19 21.93
N GLU A 113 30.65 -0.22 21.07
CA GLU A 113 30.08 0.65 20.05
C GLU A 113 28.89 1.32 20.73
N GLU A 114 29.00 2.63 20.92
CA GLU A 114 27.95 3.48 21.45
C GLU A 114 26.69 3.30 20.60
N ASP A 115 25.69 2.68 21.21
CA ASP A 115 24.34 2.50 20.68
C ASP A 115 23.69 3.88 20.55
N ASN A 116 23.87 4.51 19.39
CA ASN A 116 23.17 5.73 19.01
C ASN A 116 21.81 5.40 18.36
N ASP A 117 21.03 4.48 18.93
CA ASP A 117 19.57 4.43 18.71
C ASP A 117 18.86 5.26 19.79
N VAL A 118 19.13 6.56 19.82
CA VAL A 118 18.26 7.51 20.51
C VAL A 118 17.03 7.70 19.64
N LYS A 119 16.12 6.72 19.68
CA LYS A 119 14.70 6.99 19.43
C LYS A 119 14.33 8.07 20.43
N HIS A 120 14.12 9.29 19.95
CA HIS A 120 13.59 10.40 20.73
C HIS A 120 12.26 9.97 21.39
N LYS A 121 12.36 9.38 22.59
CA LYS A 121 11.29 9.28 23.56
C LYS A 121 11.28 10.63 24.23
N GLU A 122 10.63 11.60 23.62
CA GLU A 122 10.28 12.79 24.39
C GLU A 122 9.25 12.36 25.42
N PRO A 123 9.55 12.46 26.72
CA PRO A 123 8.52 12.31 27.73
C PRO A 123 7.54 13.46 27.52
N ILE A 124 6.30 13.14 27.19
CA ILE A 124 5.24 14.12 27.11
C ILE A 124 5.07 14.67 28.53
N ALA A 125 5.53 15.90 28.72
CA ALA A 125 5.72 16.49 30.04
C ALA A 125 4.38 16.76 30.77
N ASN A 126 3.23 16.61 30.11
CA ASN A 126 1.95 16.69 30.77
C ASN A 126 0.84 16.01 29.93
N LEU A 127 0.47 14.76 30.27
CA LEU A 127 -0.57 14.01 29.55
C LEU A 127 -1.93 14.70 29.62
N ASP A 128 -2.26 15.32 30.75
CA ASP A 128 -3.55 15.99 30.97
C ASP A 128 -3.66 17.26 30.11
N GLU A 129 -2.58 18.05 30.02
CA GLU A 129 -2.53 19.21 29.11
C GLU A 129 -2.61 18.76 27.64
N LEU A 130 -1.94 17.67 27.28
CA LEU A 130 -1.99 17.13 25.94
C LEU A 130 -3.41 16.66 25.59
N GLN A 131 -4.07 15.93 26.49
CA GLN A 131 -5.47 15.52 26.32
C GLN A 131 -6.40 16.73 26.19
N ALA A 132 -6.21 17.76 27.01
CA ALA A 132 -6.97 19.00 26.90
C ALA A 132 -6.73 19.71 25.55
N SER A 133 -5.51 19.63 25.01
CA SER A 133 -5.15 20.24 23.72
C SER A 133 -5.82 19.57 22.52
N TRP A 134 -6.15 18.28 22.60
CA TRP A 134 -6.76 17.55 21.48
C TRP A 134 -8.17 18.08 21.14
N SER A 135 -8.87 18.65 22.11
CA SER A 135 -10.24 19.15 21.95
C SER A 135 -10.35 20.68 21.92
N SER A 136 -9.23 21.40 22.08
CA SER A 136 -9.24 22.87 22.24
C SER A 136 -9.04 23.66 20.95
N TRP A 137 -9.09 23.02 19.78
CA TRP A 137 -8.92 23.68 18.49
C TRP A 137 -10.22 24.34 18.02
N THR A 138 -10.08 25.38 17.18
CA THR A 138 -11.21 26.06 16.53
C THR A 138 -11.07 26.01 15.01
N PRO A 139 -12.20 25.95 14.26
CA PRO A 139 -12.16 26.05 12.80
C PRO A 139 -11.59 27.40 12.36
N VAL A 140 -10.55 27.37 11.53
CA VAL A 140 -9.92 28.57 10.95
C VAL A 140 -10.25 28.70 9.47
N ALA A 141 -10.37 27.57 8.77
CA ALA A 141 -10.68 27.53 7.34
C ALA A 141 -12.20 27.33 7.11
N PRO A 142 -12.74 27.86 5.99
CA PRO A 142 -14.12 27.60 5.61
C PRO A 142 -14.35 26.11 5.30
N PRO A 143 -15.61 25.64 5.35
CA PRO A 143 -15.98 24.31 4.88
C PRO A 143 -15.55 24.07 3.42
N PRO A 144 -15.23 22.83 3.02
CA PRO A 144 -14.89 22.53 1.64
C PRO A 144 -16.08 22.68 0.70
N GLU A 145 -15.77 23.04 -0.54
CA GLU A 145 -16.75 23.03 -1.64
C GLU A 145 -16.69 21.68 -2.34
N ARG A 146 -17.86 21.11 -2.68
CA ARG A 146 -17.95 19.87 -3.46
C ARG A 146 -18.35 20.20 -4.89
N ASP A 147 -17.57 19.77 -5.87
CA ASP A 147 -17.88 19.97 -7.29
C ASP A 147 -18.87 18.92 -7.84
N GLU A 148 -19.26 19.08 -9.10
CA GLU A 148 -20.19 18.18 -9.80
C GLU A 148 -19.63 16.75 -9.95
N ALA A 149 -18.30 16.58 -9.95
CA ALA A 149 -17.62 15.29 -9.97
C ALA A 149 -17.51 14.66 -8.56
N GLY A 150 -18.08 15.30 -7.54
CA GLY A 150 -18.09 14.84 -6.16
C GLY A 150 -16.77 15.07 -5.41
N VAL A 151 -15.82 15.82 -5.98
CA VAL A 151 -14.50 16.12 -5.41
C VAL A 151 -14.60 17.31 -4.46
N PHE A 152 -13.96 17.19 -3.30
CA PHE A 152 -13.87 18.27 -2.30
C PHE A 152 -12.65 19.16 -2.57
N HIS A 153 -12.88 20.47 -2.56
CA HIS A 153 -11.87 21.50 -2.75
C HIS A 153 -11.69 22.32 -1.47
N PHE A 154 -10.44 22.50 -1.07
CA PHE A 154 -10.06 23.27 0.11
C PHE A 154 -9.24 24.50 -0.32
N VAL A 155 -9.72 25.71 0.00
CA VAL A 155 -9.04 26.97 -0.36
C VAL A 155 -7.59 27.00 0.13
N SER A 156 -7.35 26.52 1.35
CA SER A 156 -6.01 26.45 1.95
C SER A 156 -5.06 25.45 1.27
N HIS A 157 -5.59 24.40 0.65
CA HIS A 157 -4.80 23.28 0.10
C HIS A 157 -5.38 22.82 -1.24
N PRO A 158 -5.19 23.59 -2.33
CA PRO A 158 -5.83 23.33 -3.63
C PRO A 158 -5.48 21.97 -4.25
N ASP A 159 -4.32 21.40 -3.89
CA ASP A 159 -3.88 20.10 -4.39
C ASP A 159 -4.44 18.91 -3.60
N PHE A 160 -5.09 19.15 -2.47
CA PHE A 160 -5.73 18.11 -1.68
C PHE A 160 -7.18 17.98 -2.12
N LYS A 161 -7.46 16.93 -2.90
CA LYS A 161 -8.73 16.74 -3.62
C LYS A 161 -9.32 15.34 -3.36
N PRO A 162 -9.68 15.01 -2.11
CA PRO A 162 -10.43 13.78 -1.82
C PRO A 162 -11.83 13.87 -2.43
N ASN A 163 -12.46 12.75 -2.73
CA ASN A 163 -13.85 12.70 -3.24
C ASN A 163 -14.83 11.98 -2.30
N LYS A 164 -14.38 11.69 -1.07
CA LYS A 164 -15.20 11.20 0.03
C LYS A 164 -15.03 12.06 1.26
N SER A 165 -16.14 12.49 1.86
CA SER A 165 -16.17 13.17 3.14
C SER A 165 -15.94 12.18 4.29
N PRO A 166 -15.48 12.65 5.47
CA PRO A 166 -15.42 11.79 6.65
C PRO A 166 -16.75 11.14 7.00
N SER A 167 -17.86 11.87 6.83
CA SER A 167 -19.21 11.34 7.07
C SER A 167 -19.56 10.18 6.14
N GLU A 168 -19.23 10.28 4.85
CA GLU A 168 -19.40 9.18 3.89
C GLU A 168 -18.51 7.99 4.27
N LEU A 169 -17.23 8.21 4.61
CA LEU A 169 -16.32 7.14 5.03
C LEU A 169 -16.82 6.37 6.26
N LEU A 170 -17.41 7.07 7.24
CA LEU A 170 -17.98 6.43 8.43
C LEU A 170 -19.19 5.57 8.10
N ARG A 171 -20.11 6.08 7.26
CA ARG A 171 -21.32 5.36 6.87
C ARG A 171 -21.04 4.17 5.95
N GLU A 172 -20.05 4.32 5.08
CA GLU A 172 -19.55 3.25 4.20
C GLU A 172 -18.66 2.23 4.96
N GLY A 173 -18.45 2.45 6.27
CA GLY A 173 -17.78 1.52 7.16
C GLY A 173 -16.29 1.38 6.86
N ALA A 174 -15.60 2.43 6.42
CA ALA A 174 -14.21 2.35 5.95
C ALA A 174 -13.23 1.63 6.91
N PHE A 175 -13.48 1.60 8.22
CA PHE A 175 -12.53 1.08 9.20
C PHE A 175 -13.04 -0.10 10.02
N GLY A 176 -13.94 -0.91 9.45
CA GLY A 176 -14.44 -2.12 10.08
C GLY A 176 -15.12 -1.85 11.43
N GLY A 177 -15.73 -0.66 11.57
CA GLY A 177 -16.45 -0.27 12.78
C GLY A 177 -15.61 0.08 14.00
N SER A 178 -14.27 0.02 13.91
CA SER A 178 -13.39 -0.06 15.09
C SER A 178 -12.42 1.11 15.25
N TYR A 179 -12.50 2.13 14.41
CA TYR A 179 -11.49 3.21 14.39
C TYR A 179 -11.45 4.00 15.71
N PHE A 180 -12.61 4.27 16.31
CA PHE A 180 -12.76 5.03 17.55
C PHE A 180 -12.96 4.15 18.79
N ARG A 181 -12.62 2.86 18.71
CA ARG A 181 -12.63 1.97 19.88
C ARG A 181 -11.69 2.49 20.96
N PRO A 182 -11.89 2.12 22.24
CA PRO A 182 -10.89 2.32 23.28
C PRO A 182 -9.53 1.78 22.83
N LEU A 183 -8.54 2.67 22.76
CA LEU A 183 -7.22 2.41 22.21
C LEU A 183 -6.16 2.69 23.25
N TYR A 184 -5.44 1.67 23.70
CA TYR A 184 -4.27 1.86 24.54
C TYR A 184 -3.07 2.29 23.67
N SER A 185 -2.61 3.52 23.87
CA SER A 185 -1.39 4.03 23.23
C SER A 185 -0.19 3.64 24.07
N LYS A 186 0.74 2.87 23.49
CA LYS A 186 2.00 2.51 24.16
C LYS A 186 2.92 3.72 24.30
N ARG A 187 2.82 4.68 23.37
CA ARG A 187 3.64 5.90 23.40
C ARG A 187 3.19 6.85 24.51
N LEU A 188 1.89 6.99 24.70
CA LEU A 188 1.32 7.86 25.74
C LEU A 188 1.17 7.15 27.10
N GLY A 189 1.14 5.82 27.13
CA GLY A 189 0.88 5.06 28.35
C GLY A 189 -0.54 5.23 28.89
N THR A 190 -1.50 5.61 28.03
CA THR A 190 -2.89 5.86 28.41
C THR A 190 -3.87 5.28 27.39
N THR A 191 -5.12 5.09 27.81
CA THR A 191 -6.21 4.66 26.93
C THR A 191 -6.94 5.88 26.41
N ILE A 192 -7.03 5.99 25.09
CA ILE A 192 -7.81 7.00 24.38
C ILE A 192 -9.21 6.43 24.15
N SER A 193 -10.23 7.10 24.67
CA SER A 193 -11.64 6.79 24.48
C SER A 193 -12.44 8.08 24.26
N ASP A 194 -13.66 7.93 23.73
CA ASP A 194 -14.65 8.99 23.62
C ASP A 194 -14.24 10.20 22.75
N ASP A 195 -13.12 10.11 22.04
CA ASP A 195 -12.65 11.15 21.13
C ASP A 195 -13.50 11.27 19.86
N TYR A 196 -14.36 10.29 19.57
CA TYR A 196 -15.38 10.41 18.52
C TYR A 196 -16.49 11.42 18.87
N LEU A 197 -16.61 11.85 20.12
CA LEU A 197 -17.61 12.86 20.53
C LEU A 197 -17.31 14.25 19.93
N GLU A 198 -16.11 14.47 19.39
CA GLU A 198 -15.78 15.69 18.65
C GLU A 198 -16.45 15.76 17.27
N LEU A 199 -16.92 14.62 16.75
CA LEU A 199 -17.53 14.54 15.43
C LEU A 199 -18.88 15.28 15.43
N PRO A 200 -19.21 16.02 14.36
CA PRO A 200 -20.53 16.64 14.22
C PRO A 200 -21.65 15.63 14.39
N ALA A 201 -22.70 15.99 15.14
CA ALA A 201 -23.86 15.12 15.34
C ALA A 201 -24.51 14.68 14.02
N SER A 202 -24.49 15.54 13.00
CA SER A 202 -25.00 15.21 11.66
C SER A 202 -24.23 14.08 10.95
N TRP A 203 -23.00 13.77 11.37
CA TRP A 203 -22.23 12.66 10.82
C TRP A 203 -22.58 11.32 11.46
N THR A 204 -23.00 11.35 12.73
CA THR A 204 -23.33 10.17 13.53
C THR A 204 -24.83 9.94 13.67
N GLU A 205 -25.67 10.89 13.23
CA GLU A 205 -27.12 10.77 13.21
C GLU A 205 -27.56 9.54 12.39
N GLY A 206 -28.36 8.68 13.02
CA GLY A 206 -28.84 7.43 12.45
C GLY A 206 -27.79 6.31 12.36
N LEU A 207 -26.54 6.55 12.78
CA LEU A 207 -25.48 5.55 12.76
C LEU A 207 -25.43 4.78 14.08
N ASN A 208 -25.31 3.44 14.01
CA ASN A 208 -25.05 2.65 15.21
C ASN A 208 -23.59 2.84 15.64
N ILE A 209 -23.35 3.71 16.62
CA ILE A 209 -22.02 4.08 17.13
C ILE A 209 -21.22 2.84 17.55
N ASN A 210 -21.84 1.91 18.26
CA ASN A 210 -21.18 0.70 18.76
C ASN A 210 -20.72 -0.25 17.65
N GLN A 211 -21.41 -0.23 16.51
CA GLN A 211 -21.08 -1.08 15.37
C GLN A 211 -20.13 -0.39 14.40
N TYR A 212 -20.30 0.91 14.14
CA TYR A 212 -19.58 1.62 13.07
C TYR A 212 -18.41 2.49 13.55
N LEU A 213 -18.33 2.82 14.84
CA LEU A 213 -17.28 3.69 15.38
C LEU A 213 -16.45 3.02 16.47
N THR A 214 -17.11 2.43 17.47
CA THR A 214 -16.47 1.99 18.72
C THR A 214 -16.42 0.47 18.90
N SER A 215 -16.65 -0.30 17.83
CA SER A 215 -16.56 -1.76 17.89
C SER A 215 -15.17 -2.19 18.38
N PRO A 216 -15.07 -3.06 19.39
CA PRO A 216 -13.78 -3.50 19.92
C PRO A 216 -12.98 -4.31 18.90
N THR A 217 -13.65 -4.93 17.93
CA THR A 217 -13.08 -5.79 16.90
C THR A 217 -13.37 -5.25 15.51
N TYR A 218 -12.37 -5.28 14.64
CA TYR A 218 -12.54 -4.91 13.24
C TYR A 218 -13.43 -5.93 12.53
N ASP A 219 -14.50 -5.46 11.90
CA ASP A 219 -15.44 -6.27 11.12
C ASP A 219 -15.34 -5.95 9.62
N PRO A 220 -14.75 -6.83 8.79
CA PRO A 220 -14.67 -6.63 7.35
C PRO A 220 -16.04 -6.51 6.66
N ASP A 221 -17.08 -7.18 7.17
CA ASP A 221 -18.41 -7.20 6.54
C ASP A 221 -19.13 -5.86 6.65
N SER A 222 -18.71 -5.03 7.62
CA SER A 222 -19.21 -3.66 7.76
C SER A 222 -18.64 -2.70 6.72
N ASN A 223 -17.54 -3.06 6.04
CA ASN A 223 -16.92 -2.23 5.02
C ASN A 223 -17.71 -2.29 3.71
N LYS A 224 -17.77 -1.18 2.96
CA LYS A 224 -18.31 -1.11 1.59
C LYS A 224 -17.79 -2.22 0.67
N PHE A 225 -16.49 -2.52 0.74
CA PHE A 225 -15.84 -3.54 -0.10
C PHE A 225 -15.70 -4.91 0.58
N LYS A 226 -16.30 -5.11 1.76
CA LYS A 226 -16.37 -6.40 2.50
C LYS A 226 -15.01 -7.09 2.72
N VAL A 227 -13.93 -6.33 2.77
CA VAL A 227 -12.57 -6.85 2.96
C VAL A 227 -11.80 -6.04 3.98
N ALA A 228 -11.00 -6.70 4.81
CA ALA A 228 -10.02 -6.03 5.66
C ALA A 228 -8.82 -5.56 4.82
N CYS A 229 -8.32 -4.37 5.12
CA CYS A 229 -7.03 -3.93 4.59
C CYS A 229 -6.35 -2.92 5.52
N GLY A 230 -5.10 -2.58 5.19
CA GLY A 230 -4.34 -1.59 5.94
C GLY A 230 -3.71 -2.12 7.22
N GLN A 231 -3.08 -1.21 7.94
CA GLN A 231 -2.41 -1.47 9.22
C GLN A 231 -3.25 -0.95 10.37
N SER A 232 -3.17 -1.59 11.54
CA SER A 232 -3.87 -1.15 12.75
C SER A 232 -3.31 0.15 13.30
N ILE A 233 -4.06 0.86 14.14
CA ILE A 233 -3.59 2.12 14.76
C ILE A 233 -2.33 1.86 15.60
N GLU A 234 -2.22 0.71 16.26
CA GLU A 234 -1.03 0.30 16.99
C GLU A 234 0.20 0.15 16.09
N GLN A 235 0.03 -0.41 14.89
CA GLN A 235 1.12 -0.51 13.91
C GLN A 235 1.51 0.87 13.36
N TRP A 236 0.54 1.77 13.17
CA TRP A 236 0.81 3.15 12.80
C TRP A 236 1.60 3.90 13.89
N GLU A 237 1.27 3.66 15.16
CA GLU A 237 2.02 4.19 16.30
C GLU A 237 3.46 3.64 16.31
N GLU A 238 3.63 2.33 16.15
CA GLU A 238 4.94 1.66 16.14
C GLU A 238 5.84 2.16 14.99
N ASN A 239 5.24 2.45 13.83
CA ASN A 239 5.93 3.01 12.67
C ASN A 239 6.21 4.52 12.77
N GLY A 240 5.79 5.19 13.85
CA GLY A 240 5.97 6.63 14.04
C GLY A 240 5.14 7.49 13.09
N TRP A 241 4.02 6.96 12.58
CA TRP A 241 3.14 7.67 11.64
C TRP A 241 2.09 8.53 12.33
N ILE A 242 1.90 8.34 13.63
CA ILE A 242 0.99 9.12 14.48
C ILE A 242 1.76 10.27 15.11
N ASN A 243 1.19 11.47 15.02
CA ASN A 243 1.71 12.64 15.71
C ASN A 243 0.77 12.96 16.88
N HIS A 244 1.09 12.44 18.06
CA HIS A 244 0.25 12.57 19.26
C HIS A 244 0.08 14.00 19.76
N GLN A 245 0.87 14.95 19.28
CA GLN A 245 0.68 16.38 19.56
C GLN A 245 -0.60 16.91 18.91
N TYR A 246 -0.95 16.39 17.72
CA TYR A 246 -2.07 16.87 16.93
C TYR A 246 -3.21 15.85 16.86
N ASP A 247 -2.93 14.62 16.42
CA ASP A 247 -3.93 13.58 16.16
C ASP A 247 -3.45 12.22 16.64
N VAL A 248 -4.06 11.76 17.74
CA VAL A 248 -3.67 10.54 18.45
C VAL A 248 -4.06 9.25 17.76
N ARG A 249 -5.05 9.28 16.87
CA ARG A 249 -5.42 8.15 16.01
C ARG A 249 -4.79 8.23 14.62
N GLY A 250 -4.09 9.32 14.32
CA GLY A 250 -3.39 9.53 13.06
C GLY A 250 -4.29 10.05 11.93
N TRP A 251 -4.16 9.46 10.74
CA TRP A 251 -4.65 10.02 9.47
C TRP A 251 -6.14 10.38 9.45
N PHE A 252 -7.02 9.46 9.85
CA PHE A 252 -8.45 9.70 9.67
C PHE A 252 -9.00 10.70 10.68
N GLN A 253 -8.49 10.70 11.92
CA GLN A 253 -8.77 11.78 12.88
C GLN A 253 -8.27 13.15 12.38
N TRP A 254 -7.04 13.20 11.84
CA TRP A 254 -6.54 14.41 11.17
C TRP A 254 -7.51 14.85 10.06
N TYR A 255 -7.98 13.91 9.23
CA TYR A 255 -8.87 14.21 8.11
C TYR A 255 -10.22 14.76 8.59
N CYS A 256 -10.83 14.18 9.63
CA CYS A 256 -12.06 14.71 10.24
C CYS A 256 -11.90 16.17 10.65
N ARG A 257 -10.86 16.48 11.42
CA ARG A 257 -10.60 17.82 11.95
C ARG A 257 -10.22 18.81 10.85
N PHE A 258 -9.41 18.38 9.88
CA PHE A 258 -9.06 19.17 8.70
C PHE A 258 -10.32 19.52 7.89
N PHE A 259 -11.22 18.56 7.71
CA PHE A 259 -12.50 18.76 7.00
C PHE A 259 -13.42 19.75 7.74
N MET A 260 -13.40 19.73 9.07
CA MET A 260 -14.12 20.69 9.92
C MET A 260 -13.46 22.08 10.00
N GLY A 261 -12.34 22.30 9.30
CA GLY A 261 -11.68 23.61 9.19
C GLY A 261 -10.49 23.82 10.13
N ARG A 262 -10.05 22.81 10.90
CA ARG A 262 -8.80 22.89 11.67
C ARG A 262 -7.61 22.98 10.72
N ARG A 263 -6.63 23.83 11.03
CA ARG A 263 -5.34 23.86 10.36
C ARG A 263 -4.21 23.76 11.38
N CYS A 264 -3.20 22.98 11.10
CA CYS A 264 -2.04 22.79 11.97
C CYS A 264 -0.76 22.48 11.18
N GLU A 265 0.38 22.43 11.87
CA GLU A 265 1.68 22.19 11.24
C GLU A 265 1.80 20.79 10.61
N ASP A 266 0.95 19.82 11.00
CA ASP A 266 0.95 18.47 10.44
C ASP A 266 0.24 18.37 9.08
N ASP A 267 -0.47 19.42 8.65
CA ASP A 267 -1.30 19.42 7.44
C ASP A 267 -0.50 19.04 6.19
N GLU A 268 0.65 19.70 5.97
CA GLU A 268 1.50 19.44 4.81
C GLU A 268 2.02 18.00 4.77
N ARG A 269 2.33 17.43 5.94
CA ARG A 269 2.78 16.04 6.05
C ARG A 269 1.65 15.08 5.64
N GLN A 270 0.44 15.32 6.11
CA GLN A 270 -0.71 14.44 5.86
C GLN A 270 -1.20 14.57 4.41
N VAL A 271 -1.28 15.79 3.88
CA VAL A 271 -1.56 16.03 2.44
C VAL A 271 -0.51 15.37 1.55
N SER A 272 0.78 15.45 1.90
CA SER A 272 1.85 14.75 1.16
C SER A 272 1.67 13.22 1.16
N ARG A 273 1.25 12.63 2.28
CA ARG A 273 0.96 11.18 2.36
C ARG A 273 -0.22 10.81 1.48
N TRP A 274 -1.31 11.58 1.55
CA TRP A 274 -2.47 11.39 0.69
C TRP A 274 -2.09 11.46 -0.80
N LYS A 275 -1.32 12.46 -1.22
CA LYS A 275 -0.84 12.62 -2.61
C LYS A 275 -0.08 11.38 -3.08
N LYS A 276 0.81 10.84 -2.23
CA LYS A 276 1.60 9.63 -2.54
C LYS A 276 0.75 8.36 -2.57
N CYS A 277 -0.31 8.29 -1.79
CA CYS A 277 -1.19 7.13 -1.73
C CYS A 277 -2.21 7.13 -2.87
N VAL A 278 -3.03 8.18 -2.97
CA VAL A 278 -4.22 8.24 -3.85
C VAL A 278 -4.39 9.55 -4.62
N GLY A 279 -3.44 10.48 -4.53
CA GLY A 279 -3.40 11.63 -5.42
C GLY A 279 -3.27 11.24 -6.90
N PRO A 280 -3.28 12.19 -7.85
CA PRO A 280 -3.24 11.90 -9.29
C PRO A 280 -2.12 10.93 -9.71
N THR A 281 -0.95 11.04 -9.08
CA THR A 281 0.20 10.16 -9.30
C THR A 281 0.40 9.13 -8.19
N GLY A 282 -0.56 9.01 -7.28
CA GLY A 282 -0.51 8.15 -6.10
C GLY A 282 -0.39 6.67 -6.45
N ARG A 283 0.37 5.94 -5.64
CA ARG A 283 0.69 4.52 -5.86
C ARG A 283 -0.57 3.68 -5.98
N TRP A 284 -1.47 3.77 -5.01
CA TRP A 284 -2.64 2.91 -4.93
C TRP A 284 -3.67 3.25 -5.99
N ARG A 285 -3.93 4.55 -6.23
CA ARG A 285 -4.79 5.01 -7.34
C ARG A 285 -4.29 4.49 -8.68
N ARG A 286 -3.01 4.68 -9.02
CA ARG A 286 -2.44 4.21 -10.30
C ARG A 286 -2.48 2.69 -10.44
N MET A 287 -2.15 1.95 -9.38
CA MET A 287 -2.22 0.50 -9.42
C MET A 287 -3.67 0.02 -9.60
N LEU A 288 -4.64 0.68 -8.98
CA LEU A 288 -6.06 0.33 -9.11
C LEU A 288 -6.57 0.59 -10.53
N LEU A 289 -6.32 1.79 -11.08
CA LEU A 289 -6.67 2.13 -12.46
C LEU A 289 -6.03 1.20 -13.48
N LYS A 290 -4.77 0.79 -13.25
CA LYS A 290 -4.10 -0.22 -14.08
C LYS A 290 -4.84 -1.57 -14.05
N LYS A 291 -5.40 -1.97 -12.90
CA LYS A 291 -6.22 -3.20 -12.82
C LYS A 291 -7.51 -3.06 -13.62
N TYR A 292 -8.20 -1.92 -13.54
CA TYR A 292 -9.36 -1.64 -14.38
C TYR A 292 -9.02 -1.79 -15.88
N ALA A 293 -7.93 -1.16 -16.32
CA ALA A 293 -7.49 -1.24 -17.70
C ALA A 293 -7.07 -2.66 -18.14
N THR A 294 -6.39 -3.41 -17.26
CA THR A 294 -5.99 -4.80 -17.54
C THR A 294 -7.20 -5.73 -17.66
N SER A 295 -8.23 -5.49 -16.85
CA SER A 295 -9.49 -6.24 -16.90
C SER A 295 -10.43 -5.78 -18.02
N GLY A 296 -10.06 -4.75 -18.80
CA GLY A 296 -10.89 -4.20 -19.86
C GLY A 296 -12.15 -3.48 -19.38
N VAL A 297 -12.23 -3.14 -18.09
CA VAL A 297 -13.38 -2.48 -17.47
C VAL A 297 -13.33 -0.99 -17.80
N ARG A 298 -14.43 -0.48 -18.34
CA ARG A 298 -14.58 0.93 -18.75
C ARG A 298 -15.62 1.69 -17.94
N GLU A 299 -16.47 0.99 -17.22
CA GLU A 299 -17.58 1.57 -16.48
C GLU A 299 -17.40 1.29 -14.98
N VAL A 300 -17.59 2.32 -14.15
CA VAL A 300 -17.68 2.22 -12.70
C VAL A 300 -19.04 2.74 -12.28
N TRP A 301 -19.78 1.92 -11.54
CA TRP A 301 -21.10 2.26 -11.02
C TRP A 301 -20.96 2.66 -9.55
N ASP A 302 -21.55 3.79 -9.17
CA ASP A 302 -21.51 4.32 -7.79
C ASP A 302 -22.28 3.42 -6.81
N ASP A 303 -23.34 2.76 -7.29
CA ASP A 303 -24.37 2.12 -6.44
C ASP A 303 -24.29 0.59 -6.36
N GLY A 304 -23.20 -0.05 -6.80
CA GLY A 304 -23.08 -1.52 -6.70
C GLY A 304 -24.21 -2.30 -7.40
N ALA A 305 -24.90 -1.67 -8.36
CA ALA A 305 -26.21 -2.09 -8.84
C ALA A 305 -26.21 -3.16 -9.95
N ALA A 306 -25.05 -3.70 -10.31
CA ALA A 306 -25.00 -4.89 -11.15
C ALA A 306 -24.33 -6.01 -10.35
N GLU A 307 -25.10 -7.02 -9.95
CA GLU A 307 -24.58 -8.28 -9.38
C GLU A 307 -23.51 -8.92 -10.29
N ASP A 308 -23.53 -8.57 -11.58
CA ASP A 308 -22.62 -9.05 -12.63
C ASP A 308 -21.45 -8.09 -12.94
N ALA A 309 -21.31 -6.97 -12.23
CA ALA A 309 -20.18 -6.06 -12.46
C ALA A 309 -18.85 -6.76 -12.09
N PRO A 310 -17.81 -6.70 -12.96
CA PRO A 310 -16.53 -7.31 -12.66
C PRO A 310 -15.89 -6.66 -11.44
N GLU A 311 -15.70 -7.44 -10.38
CA GLU A 311 -15.09 -6.98 -9.13
C GLU A 311 -13.59 -6.72 -9.32
N VAL A 312 -13.20 -5.44 -9.43
CA VAL A 312 -11.81 -5.04 -9.64
C VAL A 312 -11.08 -4.86 -8.31
N SER A 313 -10.58 -5.94 -7.72
CA SER A 313 -9.64 -5.89 -6.58
C SER A 313 -10.15 -5.12 -5.35
N PRO A 314 -11.07 -5.70 -4.56
CA PRO A 314 -11.70 -5.08 -3.39
C PRO A 314 -10.70 -4.51 -2.38
N VAL A 315 -9.59 -5.21 -2.14
CA VAL A 315 -8.56 -4.77 -1.19
C VAL A 315 -7.95 -3.42 -1.57
N MET A 316 -7.80 -3.17 -2.88
CA MET A 316 -7.25 -1.90 -3.37
C MET A 316 -8.27 -0.77 -3.36
N HIS A 317 -9.55 -1.09 -3.61
CA HIS A 317 -10.65 -0.16 -3.37
C HIS A 317 -10.71 0.25 -1.90
N GLN A 318 -10.74 -0.73 -0.98
CA GLN A 318 -10.74 -0.46 0.45
C GLN A 318 -9.51 0.37 0.86
N THR A 319 -8.34 0.05 0.32
CA THR A 319 -7.11 0.82 0.59
C THR A 319 -7.27 2.26 0.12
N CYS A 320 -7.82 2.50 -1.07
CA CYS A 320 -8.07 3.85 -1.57
C CYS A 320 -9.12 4.59 -0.73
N HIS A 321 -10.16 3.87 -0.32
CA HIS A 321 -11.27 4.38 0.47
C HIS A 321 -10.83 4.86 1.85
N HIS A 322 -9.90 4.16 2.52
CA HIS A 322 -9.26 4.65 3.76
C HIS A 322 -8.59 6.02 3.60
N TRP A 323 -8.15 6.36 2.39
CA TRP A 323 -7.52 7.63 2.04
C TRP A 323 -8.51 8.61 1.38
N ALA A 324 -9.81 8.45 1.61
CA ALA A 324 -10.85 9.34 1.10
C ALA A 324 -10.89 9.44 -0.43
N PHE A 325 -10.56 8.35 -1.13
CA PHE A 325 -10.60 8.26 -2.57
C PHE A 325 -11.39 7.03 -3.03
N GLU A 326 -12.37 7.25 -3.92
CA GLU A 326 -13.06 6.22 -4.68
C GLU A 326 -12.90 6.48 -6.18
N VAL A 327 -12.84 5.42 -6.99
CA VAL A 327 -12.75 5.56 -8.45
C VAL A 327 -14.12 5.97 -8.98
N THR A 328 -14.20 7.13 -9.64
CA THR A 328 -15.38 7.59 -10.37
C THR A 328 -15.23 7.31 -11.86
N GLN A 329 -16.33 7.39 -12.59
CA GLN A 329 -16.34 7.23 -14.05
C GLN A 329 -15.38 8.23 -14.74
N ASP A 330 -15.43 9.50 -14.35
CA ASP A 330 -14.57 10.55 -14.92
C ASP A 330 -13.08 10.25 -14.75
N VAL A 331 -12.68 9.74 -13.57
CA VAL A 331 -11.30 9.38 -13.29
C VAL A 331 -10.86 8.18 -14.14
N LEU A 332 -11.76 7.20 -14.34
CA LEU A 332 -11.46 6.05 -15.18
C LEU A 332 -11.37 6.44 -16.65
N ASP A 333 -12.25 7.32 -17.13
CA ASP A 333 -12.26 7.82 -18.51
C ASP A 333 -11.04 8.70 -18.83
N GLU A 334 -10.62 9.54 -17.90
CA GLU A 334 -9.34 10.26 -17.98
C GLU A 334 -8.17 9.28 -18.14
N TYR A 335 -8.10 8.25 -17.30
CA TYR A 335 -7.03 7.26 -17.38
C TYR A 335 -7.03 6.49 -18.71
N TRP A 336 -8.20 6.12 -19.23
CA TRP A 336 -8.30 5.48 -20.56
C TRP A 336 -7.92 6.41 -21.71
N ARG A 337 -8.14 7.72 -21.58
CA ARG A 337 -7.66 8.72 -22.56
C ARG A 337 -6.14 8.83 -22.54
N GLU A 338 -5.51 8.81 -21.36
CA GLU A 338 -4.04 8.87 -21.22
C GLU A 338 -3.31 7.60 -21.72
N LEU A 339 -3.99 6.45 -21.75
CA LEU A 339 -3.43 5.19 -22.24
C LEU A 339 -3.40 5.08 -23.77
N ARG A 340 -4.20 5.89 -24.48
CA ARG A 340 -4.22 5.96 -25.95
C ARG A 340 -3.07 6.82 -26.45
#